data_AF-A0A0Q7A9G3-F1
#
_entry.id   AF-A0A0Q7A9G3-F1
#
_cell.length_a   1.000
_cell.length_b   1.000
_cell.length_c   1.000
_cell.angle_alpha   90.00
_cell.angle_beta   90.00
_cell.angle_gamma   90.00
#
_symmetry.space_group_name_H-M   'P 1'
#
loop_
_entity.id
_entity.type
_entity.pdbx_description
1 polymer ?
#
loop_
_entity_poly.entity_id
_entity_poly.type
_entity_poly.pdbx_seq_one_letter_code
_entity_poly.pdbx_strand_id
1 'polypeptide(L)' 'MAQLIFLVILVGGSWLLYRKFVSDAEKLAARSRAREKERETDAIGTLVQDPETGEYRPRREEDD' A
#
# COMPACT_ATOMS: atom_id res chain seq x y z
N MET A 1 -23.85 27.92 17.74
CA MET A 1 -23.48 27.93 16.31
C MET A 1 -22.07 27.39 16.05
N ALA A 2 -21.01 27.95 16.65
CA ALA A 2 -19.63 27.50 16.43
C ALA A 2 -19.34 26.02 16.82
N GLN A 3 -20.07 25.49 17.81
CA GLN A 3 -19.89 24.13 18.33
C GLN A 3 -20.23 23.03 17.29
N LEU A 4 -21.20 23.29 16.41
CA LEU A 4 -21.55 22.37 15.32
C LEU A 4 -20.47 22.37 14.24
N ILE A 5 -19.93 23.55 13.90
CA ILE A 5 -18.83 23.67 12.94
C ILE A 5 -17.58 22.95 13.47
N PHE A 6 -17.27 23.11 14.75
CA PHE A 6 -16.18 22.38 15.40
C PHE A 6 -16.37 20.86 15.33
N LEU A 7 -17.57 20.36 15.62
CA LEU A 7 -17.90 18.94 15.52
C LEU A 7 -17.76 18.42 14.08
N VAL A 8 -18.21 19.17 13.08
CA VAL A 8 -18.09 18.78 11.67
C VAL A 8 -16.63 18.70 11.25
N ILE A 9 -15.80 19.67 11.66
CA ILE A 9 -14.36 19.65 11.37
C ILE A 9 -13.69 18.49 12.09
N LEU A 10 -14.05 18.23 13.35
CA LEU A 10 -13.48 17.13 14.12
C LEU A 10 -13.80 15.78 13.46
N VAL A 11 -15.07 15.51 13.19
CA VAL A 11 -15.51 14.25 12.57
C VAL A 11 -14.97 14.11 11.16
N GLY A 12 -15.06 15.17 10.34
CA GLY A 12 -14.54 15.18 8.98
C GLY A 12 -13.02 15.00 8.92
N GLY A 13 -12.29 15.72 9.77
CA GLY A 13 -10.83 15.61 9.88
C GLY A 13 -10.39 14.22 10.36
N SER A 14 -11.02 13.69 11.42
CA SER A 14 -10.75 12.34 11.90
C SER A 14 -11.04 11.27 10.85
N TRP A 15 -12.12 11.41 10.08
CA TRP A 15 -12.45 10.47 9.02
C TRP A 15 -11.45 10.51 7.86
N LEU A 16 -11.02 11.70 7.43
CA LEU A 16 -10.01 11.85 6.39
C LEU A 16 -8.66 11.25 6.81
N LEU A 17 -8.23 11.51 8.04
CA LEU A 17 -7.02 10.90 8.61
C LEU A 17 -7.15 9.38 8.64
N TYR A 18 -8.23 8.86 9.22
CA TYR A 18 -8.49 7.42 9.30
C TYR A 18 -8.42 6.76 7.92
N ARG A 19 -9.08 7.34 6.91
CA ARG A 19 -9.07 6.81 5.55
C ARG A 19 -7.67 6.78 4.96
N LYS A 20 -6.85 7.82 5.19
CA LYS A 20 -5.45 7.84 4.75
C LYS A 20 -4.63 6.75 5.44
N PHE A 21 -4.76 6.60 6.75
CA PHE A 21 -4.05 5.56 7.51
C PHE A 21 -4.43 4.16 7.04
N VAL A 22 -5.72 3.89 6.82
CA VAL A 22 -6.19 2.58 6.31
C VAL A 22 -5.63 2.30 4.93
N SER A 23 -5.67 3.26 3.99
CA SER A 23 -5.12 3.06 2.66
C SER A 23 -3.60 2.79 2.67
N ASP A 24 -2.87 3.49 3.52
CA ASP A 24 -1.42 3.28 3.67
C ASP A 24 -1.13 1.91 4.31
N ALA A 25 -1.95 1.46 5.27
CA ALA A 25 -1.87 0.12 5.85
C ALA A 25 -2.22 -0.99 4.85
N GLU A 26 -3.23 -0.79 3.99
CA GLU A 26 -3.59 -1.73 2.92
C GLU A 26 -2.44 -1.89 1.92
N LYS A 27 -1.77 -0.80 1.54
CA LYS A 27 -0.57 -0.85 0.68
C LYS A 27 0.56 -1.63 1.33
N LEU A 28 0.81 -1.40 2.61
CA LEU A 28 1.85 -2.13 3.36
C LEU A 28 1.50 -3.62 3.49
N ALA A 29 0.24 -3.94 3.77
CA ALA A 29 -0.24 -5.31 3.87
C ALA A 29 -0.17 -6.04 2.51
N ALA A 30 -0.53 -5.37 1.42
CA ALA A 30 -0.39 -5.90 0.06
C ALA A 30 1.09 -6.22 -0.26
N ARG A 31 1.99 -5.32 0.14
CA ARG A 31 3.44 -5.49 -0.01
C ARG A 31 3.99 -6.65 0.82
N SER A 32 3.51 -6.81 2.05
CA SER A 32 3.87 -7.94 2.93
C SER A 32 3.38 -9.28 2.37
N ARG A 33 2.14 -9.35 1.87
CA ARG A 33 1.59 -10.58 1.27
C ARG A 33 2.35 -11.03 0.03
N ALA A 34 2.82 -10.08 -0.79
CA ALA A 34 3.68 -10.39 -1.94
C ALA A 34 5.01 -11.01 -1.48
N ARG A 35 5.62 -10.47 -0.41
CA ARG A 35 6.88 -11.01 0.17
C ARG A 35 6.68 -12.36 0.89
N GLU A 36 5.55 -12.58 1.54
CA GLU A 36 5.23 -13.88 2.18
C GLU A 36 5.06 -14.98 1.14
N LYS A 37 4.37 -14.68 0.03
CA LYS A 37 4.18 -15.63 -1.07
C LYS A 37 5.50 -16.00 -1.75
N GLU A 38 6.45 -15.08 -1.81
CA GLU A 38 7.82 -15.32 -2.28
C GLU A 38 8.62 -16.26 -1.35
N ARG A 39 8.43 -16.14 -0.03
CA ARG A 39 9.09 -16.98 0.98
C ARG A 39 8.53 -18.40 1.02
N GLU A 40 7.22 -18.56 0.81
CA GLU A 40 6.59 -19.89 0.84
C GLU A 40 7.00 -20.77 -0.34
N THR A 41 7.34 -20.17 -1.49
CA THR A 41 7.76 -20.92 -2.69
C THR A 41 9.27 -21.12 -2.85
N ASP A 42 10.08 -20.74 -1.85
CA ASP A 42 11.56 -20.78 -1.91
C ASP A 42 12.14 -20.15 -3.20
N ALA A 43 11.43 -19.16 -3.75
CA ALA A 43 11.73 -18.54 -5.02
C ALA A 43 12.59 -17.30 -4.77
N ILE A 44 13.82 -17.31 -5.29
CA ILE A 44 14.72 -16.15 -5.25
C ILE A 44 14.19 -15.09 -6.23
N GLY A 45 13.23 -14.29 -5.76
CA GLY A 45 12.65 -13.14 -6.47
C GLY A 45 11.46 -13.48 -7.38
N THR A 46 10.33 -12.79 -7.18
CA THR A 46 9.26 -12.80 -8.19
C THR A 46 9.74 -12.07 -9.43
N LEU A 47 9.76 -12.77 -10.56
CA LEU A 47 9.92 -12.14 -11.86
C LEU A 47 8.72 -11.23 -12.12
N VAL A 48 8.96 -9.92 -12.16
CA VAL A 48 7.95 -8.93 -12.54
C VAL A 48 8.09 -8.70 -14.03
N GLN A 49 6.98 -8.85 -14.75
CA GLN A 49 6.94 -8.53 -16.17
C GLN A 49 7.04 -7.02 -16.33
N ASP A 50 8.04 -6.58 -17.10
CA ASP A 50 8.17 -5.21 -17.55
C ASP A 50 7.00 -4.91 -18.52
N PRO A 51 6.11 -3.95 -18.18
CA PRO A 51 4.93 -3.67 -18.98
C PRO A 51 5.24 -3.03 -20.35
N GLU A 52 6.46 -2.50 -20.55
CA GLU A 52 6.86 -1.87 -21.80
C GLU A 52 7.52 -2.86 -22.76
N THR A 53 8.26 -3.83 -22.22
CA THR A 53 9.06 -4.77 -23.03
C THR A 53 8.55 -6.21 -23.00
N GLY A 54 7.66 -6.54 -22.07
CA GLY A 54 7.17 -7.90 -21.84
C GLY A 54 8.21 -8.85 -21.24
N GLU A 55 9.43 -8.36 -20.96
CA GLU A 55 10.51 -9.14 -20.38
C GLU A 55 10.32 -9.30 -18.86
N TYR A 56 10.59 -10.50 -18.36
CA TYR A 56 10.56 -10.79 -16.95
C TYR A 56 11.88 -10.37 -16.28
N ARG A 57 11.83 -9.39 -15.38
CA ARG A 57 12.99 -8.94 -14.60
C ARG A 57 12.80 -9.24 -13.11
N PRO A 58 13.86 -9.67 -12.39
CA PRO A 58 13.78 -9.81 -10.95
C PRO A 58 13.53 -8.44 -10.33
N ARG A 59 12.52 -8.34 -9.46
CA ARG A 59 12.20 -7.10 -8.72
C ARG A 59 13.45 -6.64 -7.95
N ARG A 60 14.06 -5.52 -8.35
CA ARG A 60 15.17 -4.91 -7.61
C ARG A 60 14.61 -4.01 -6.51
N GLU A 61 15.32 -3.90 -5.40
CA GLU A 61 14.96 -3.05 -4.26
C GLU A 61 14.96 -1.54 -4.58
N GLU A 62 15.35 -1.16 -5.80
CA GLU A 62 15.44 0.23 -6.28
C GLU A 62 14.11 0.81 -6.81
N ASP A 63 13.06 0.00 -6.94
CA ASP A 63 11.72 0.44 -7.41
C ASP A 63 10.81 0.98 -6.27
N ASP A 64 11.39 1.27 -5.10
CA ASP A 64 10.71 1.71 -3.86
C ASP A 64 10.62 3.23 -3.66
#